data_AF-A0A9D2RMK0-F1
#
_entry.id   AF-A0A9D2RMK0-F1
#
_cell.length_a   1.000
_cell.length_b   1.000
_cell.length_c   1.000
_cell.angle_alpha   90.00
_cell.angle_beta   90.00
_cell.angle_gamma   90.00
#
_symmetry.space_group_name_H-M   'P 1'
#
loop_
_entity.id
_entity.type
_entity.pdbx_description
1 polymer ?
#
loop_
_entity_poly.entity_id
_entity_poly.type
_entity_poly.pdbx_seq_one_letter_code
_entity_poly.pdbx_strand_id
1 'polypeptide(L)'
;MNLRPHHILCIQKFTGHGYSEEFTLHMTELTAELKKDPERSVDIVQGCDELCRVCPHNSGGVCGSLEKVDRMDRGVLEACGLSYGDQAPWNQLAGKGRKKIFETKEFEQICGSCQWHELCRRTEVSYE
;
A
#
# COMPACT_ATOMS: atom_id res chain seq x y z
N MET A 1 -10.35 5.50 6.97
CA MET A 1 -8.93 5.61 7.39
C MET A 1 -8.15 5.99 6.16
N ASN A 2 -7.10 6.78 6.27
CA ASN A 2 -6.45 7.31 5.08
C ASN A 2 -5.36 6.35 4.61
N LEU A 3 -5.40 5.96 3.34
CA LEU A 3 -4.33 5.21 2.70
C LEU A 3 -3.91 5.85 1.38
N ARG A 4 -2.59 5.89 1.16
CA ARG A 4 -2.01 6.14 -0.15
C ARG A 4 -2.30 4.96 -1.08
N PRO A 5 -2.49 5.20 -2.38
CA PRO A 5 -2.81 4.14 -3.33
C PRO A 5 -1.83 2.95 -3.28
N HIS A 6 -0.51 3.17 -3.26
CA HIS A 6 0.43 2.05 -3.25
C HIS A 6 0.38 1.21 -1.96
N HIS A 7 -0.07 1.77 -0.84
CA HIS A 7 -0.20 1.02 0.42
C HIS A 7 -1.32 -0.03 0.38
N ILE A 8 -2.29 0.10 -0.54
CA ILE A 8 -3.25 -0.98 -0.85
C ILE A 8 -2.49 -2.26 -1.23
N LEU A 9 -1.35 -2.13 -1.92
CA LEU A 9 -0.51 -3.27 -2.30
C LEU A 9 0.44 -3.69 -1.19
N CYS A 10 1.16 -2.73 -0.58
CA CYS A 10 2.21 -3.02 0.39
C CYS A 10 1.68 -3.77 1.61
N ILE A 11 0.49 -3.41 2.10
CA ILE A 11 -0.16 -4.10 3.23
C ILE A 11 -0.41 -5.58 2.91
N GLN A 12 -0.87 -5.89 1.69
CA GLN A 12 -1.19 -7.26 1.28
C GLN A 12 0.05 -8.15 1.08
N LYS A 13 1.23 -7.55 0.86
CA LYS A 13 2.51 -8.24 0.62
C LYS A 13 3.46 -8.11 1.82
N PHE A 14 2.99 -7.60 2.95
CA PHE A 14 3.82 -7.39 4.12
C PHE A 14 4.18 -8.71 4.80
N THR A 15 5.47 -8.90 5.08
CA THR A 15 6.02 -10.14 5.66
C THR A 15 6.82 -9.88 6.93
N GLY A 16 6.57 -8.76 7.63
CA GLY A 16 7.32 -8.40 8.84
C GLY A 16 8.66 -7.71 8.58
N HIS A 17 8.88 -7.14 7.38
CA HIS A 17 10.08 -6.41 7.02
C HIS A 17 9.74 -4.95 6.71
N GLY A 18 10.38 -4.02 7.41
CA GLY A 18 10.13 -2.58 7.27
C GLY A 18 11.40 -1.74 7.41
N TYR A 19 11.26 -0.41 7.37
CA TYR A 19 12.39 0.52 7.42
C TYR A 19 13.03 0.66 8.81
N SER A 20 12.25 0.38 9.85
CA SER A 20 12.64 0.41 11.26
C SER A 20 11.79 -0.58 12.05
N GLU A 21 12.18 -0.89 13.28
CA GLU A 21 11.38 -1.71 14.19
C GLU A 21 10.00 -1.08 14.44
N GLU A 22 9.97 0.23 14.74
CA GLU A 22 8.73 0.98 14.95
C GLU A 22 7.79 0.93 13.72
N PHE A 23 8.34 1.15 12.52
CA PHE A 23 7.55 1.06 11.28
C PHE A 23 7.02 -0.36 11.06
N THR A 24 7.83 -1.37 11.35
CA THR A 24 7.47 -2.77 11.19
C THR A 24 6.35 -3.16 12.15
N LEU A 25 6.42 -2.73 13.41
CA LEU A 25 5.37 -2.93 14.41
C LEU A 25 4.06 -2.25 13.98
N HIS A 26 4.11 -0.97 13.61
CA HIS A 26 2.92 -0.22 13.15
C HIS A 26 2.26 -0.86 11.92
N MET A 27 3.06 -1.28 10.94
CA MET A 27 2.55 -1.96 9.75
C MET A 27 1.96 -3.34 10.08
N THR A 28 2.52 -4.05 11.07
CA THR A 28 1.98 -5.32 11.57
C THR A 28 0.60 -5.12 12.21
N GLU A 29 0.47 -4.13 13.09
CA GLU A 29 -0.79 -3.81 13.77
C GLU A 29 -1.88 -3.40 12.76
N LEU A 30 -1.54 -2.50 11.83
CA LEU A 30 -2.48 -2.02 10.81
C LEU A 30 -2.91 -3.15 9.86
N THR A 31 -1.99 -4.04 9.47
CA THR A 31 -2.32 -5.22 8.66
C THR A 31 -3.27 -6.16 9.40
N ALA A 32 -3.04 -6.37 10.70
CA ALA A 32 -3.91 -7.20 11.54
C ALA A 32 -5.30 -6.57 11.74
N GLU A 33 -5.38 -5.25 11.92
CA GLU A 33 -6.65 -4.50 11.99
C GLU A 33 -7.47 -4.69 10.71
N LEU A 34 -6.88 -4.43 9.55
CA LEU A 34 -7.55 -4.53 8.25
C LEU A 34 -7.94 -5.97 7.89
N LYS A 35 -7.20 -6.97 8.37
CA LYS A 35 -7.59 -8.38 8.25
C LYS A 35 -8.79 -8.71 9.14
N LYS A 36 -8.88 -8.12 10.33
CA LYS A 36 -9.97 -8.35 11.28
C LYS A 36 -11.26 -7.62 10.88
N ASP A 37 -11.13 -6.43 10.27
CA ASP A 37 -12.25 -5.62 9.79
C ASP A 37 -12.12 -5.34 8.27
N PRO A 38 -12.44 -6.30 7.41
CA PRO A 38 -12.35 -6.13 5.96
C PRO A 38 -13.31 -5.09 5.40
N GLU A 39 -14.38 -4.74 6.13
CA GLU A 39 -15.36 -3.71 5.75
C GLU A 39 -14.96 -2.30 6.20
N ARG A 40 -13.81 -2.17 6.89
CA ARG A 40 -13.25 -0.89 7.32
C ARG A 40 -13.21 0.08 6.14
N SER A 41 -13.89 1.21 6.29
CA SER A 41 -13.86 2.28 5.28
C SER A 41 -12.46 2.89 5.18
N VAL A 42 -11.93 2.93 3.95
CA VAL A 42 -10.63 3.50 3.58
C VAL A 42 -10.83 4.64 2.59
N ASP A 43 -10.16 5.75 2.85
CA ASP A 43 -10.13 6.96 2.05
C ASP A 43 -8.81 7.01 1.28
N ILE A 44 -8.88 7.16 -0.05
CA ILE A 44 -7.69 7.23 -0.90
C ILE A 44 -7.15 8.66 -0.89
N VAL A 45 -5.98 8.86 -0.30
CA VAL A 45 -5.40 10.19 -0.10
C VAL A 45 -4.11 10.42 -0.86
N GLN A 46 -3.85 11.68 -1.19
CA GLN A 46 -2.55 12.13 -1.69
C GLN A 46 -1.65 12.53 -0.51
N GLY A 47 -0.35 12.28 -0.63
CA GLY A 47 0.63 12.59 0.43
C GLY A 47 0.68 11.54 1.54
N CYS A 48 1.38 11.82 2.64
CA CYS A 48 1.54 10.87 3.74
C CYS A 48 0.20 10.46 4.38
N ASP A 49 0.11 9.19 4.82
CA ASP A 49 -1.11 8.58 5.34
C ASP A 49 -0.90 7.90 6.71
N GLU A 50 -1.82 7.04 7.12
CA GLU A 50 -1.77 6.34 8.42
C GLU A 50 -0.49 5.51 8.61
N LEU A 51 0.02 4.85 7.57
CA LEU A 51 1.28 4.10 7.65
C LEU A 51 2.50 5.02 7.72
N CYS A 52 2.41 6.22 7.14
CA CYS A 52 3.52 7.17 7.11
C CYS A 52 3.83 7.82 8.48
N ARG A 53 2.95 7.71 9.47
CA ARG A 53 3.07 8.40 10.77
C ARG A 53 4.40 8.13 11.48
N VAL A 54 4.90 6.90 11.41
CA VAL A 54 6.19 6.47 12.00
C VAL A 54 7.25 6.15 10.94
N CYS A 55 7.02 6.58 9.70
CA CYS A 55 7.94 6.30 8.61
C CYS A 55 9.19 7.19 8.73
N PRO A 56 10.42 6.64 8.70
CA PRO A 56 11.64 7.44 8.79
C PRO A 56 11.84 8.37 7.59
N HIS A 57 11.15 8.11 6.47
CA HIS A 57 11.16 8.95 5.29
C HIS A 57 10.09 10.04 5.31
N ASN A 58 9.25 10.11 6.35
CA ASN A 58 8.27 11.17 6.54
C ASN A 58 8.92 12.35 7.27
N SER A 59 9.15 13.45 6.55
CA SER A 59 9.63 14.71 7.11
C SER A 59 8.48 15.72 7.15
N GLY A 60 7.78 15.79 8.30
CA GLY A 60 6.71 16.76 8.52
C GLY A 60 5.51 16.63 7.57
N GLY A 61 5.18 15.42 7.11
CA GLY A 61 4.09 15.15 6.16
C GLY A 61 4.55 15.02 4.70
N VAL A 62 5.85 15.21 4.43
CA VAL A 62 6.44 15.08 3.10
C VAL A 62 7.34 13.86 3.04
N CYS A 63 7.10 12.99 2.06
CA CYS A 63 7.94 11.82 1.84
C CYS A 63 9.26 12.22 1.16
N GLY A 64 10.40 11.82 1.74
CA GLY A 64 11.72 12.03 1.15
C GLY A 64 11.96 11.30 -0.19
N SER A 65 11.09 10.35 -0.55
CA SER A 65 11.07 9.64 -1.85
C SER A 65 9.86 10.00 -2.71
N LEU A 66 9.36 11.25 -2.59
CA LEU A 66 8.08 11.67 -3.16
C LEU A 66 7.92 11.31 -4.63
N GLU A 67 8.90 11.62 -5.49
CA GLU A 67 8.81 11.37 -6.93
C GLU A 67 8.56 9.90 -7.27
N LYS A 68 9.27 8.98 -6.58
CA LYS A 68 9.09 7.54 -6.75
C LYS A 68 7.72 7.09 -6.25
N VAL A 69 7.35 7.49 -5.04
CA VAL A 69 6.10 7.06 -4.41
C VAL A 69 4.89 7.63 -5.17
N ASP A 70 4.99 8.84 -5.69
CA ASP A 70 3.95 9.49 -6.50
C ASP A 70 3.76 8.79 -7.86
N ARG A 71 4.84 8.29 -8.49
CA ARG A 71 4.71 7.40 -9.66
C ARG A 71 4.00 6.10 -9.31
N MET A 72 4.36 5.46 -8.19
CA MET A 72 3.71 4.22 -7.75
C MET A 72 2.22 4.45 -7.48
N ASP A 73 1.89 5.54 -6.78
CA ASP A 73 0.50 5.90 -6.46
C ASP A 73 -0.33 6.10 -7.73
N ARG A 74 0.16 6.88 -8.70
CA ARG A 74 -0.52 7.07 -9.98
C ARG A 74 -0.74 5.75 -10.72
N GLY A 75 0.26 4.87 -10.72
CA GLY A 75 0.12 3.56 -11.36
C GLY A 75 -0.97 2.70 -10.72
N VAL A 76 -1.12 2.74 -9.39
CA VAL A 76 -2.22 2.04 -8.71
C VAL A 76 -3.57 2.67 -9.01
N LEU A 77 -3.67 4.00 -8.98
CA LEU A 77 -4.90 4.72 -9.33
C LEU A 77 -5.38 4.35 -10.74
N GLU A 78 -4.47 4.37 -11.72
CA GLU A 78 -4.78 4.03 -13.11
C GLU A 78 -5.20 2.56 -13.26
N ALA A 79 -4.40 1.62 -12.76
CA ALA A 79 -4.68 0.19 -12.91
C ALA A 79 -5.99 -0.24 -12.20
N CYS A 80 -6.31 0.37 -11.06
CA CYS A 80 -7.49 0.04 -10.27
C CYS A 80 -8.73 0.91 -10.60
N GLY A 81 -8.60 1.90 -11.48
CA GLY A 81 -9.66 2.87 -11.77
C GLY A 81 -10.14 3.57 -10.50
N LEU A 82 -9.20 4.16 -9.76
CA LEU A 82 -9.42 4.89 -8.51
C LEU A 82 -9.00 6.36 -8.69
N SER A 83 -9.54 7.22 -7.84
CA SER A 83 -9.16 8.63 -7.72
C SER A 83 -8.86 8.98 -6.26
N TYR A 84 -8.07 10.04 -6.05
CA TYR A 84 -7.97 10.63 -4.71
C TYR A 84 -9.35 11.15 -4.27
N GLY A 85 -9.69 10.92 -3.00
CA GLY A 85 -11.01 11.20 -2.44
C GLY A 85 -12.00 10.05 -2.57
N ASP A 86 -11.67 8.99 -3.32
CA ASP A 86 -12.48 7.77 -3.32
C ASP A 86 -12.50 7.15 -1.92
N GLN A 87 -13.67 6.66 -1.52
CA GLN A 87 -13.86 5.94 -0.27
C GLN A 87 -14.46 4.55 -0.58
N ALA A 88 -13.83 3.51 -0.05
CA ALA A 88 -14.31 2.14 -0.21
C ALA A 88 -13.88 1.23 0.96
N PRO A 89 -14.61 0.13 1.20
CA PRO A 89 -14.16 -0.93 2.11
C PRO A 89 -12.79 -1.50 1.72
N TRP A 90 -11.98 -1.84 2.71
CA TRP A 90 -10.64 -2.40 2.51
C TRP A 90 -10.63 -3.62 1.58
N ASN A 91 -11.54 -4.57 1.79
CA ASN A 91 -11.60 -5.78 0.97
C ASN A 91 -11.83 -5.51 -0.53
N GLN A 92 -12.60 -4.47 -0.87
CA GLN A 92 -12.82 -4.06 -2.26
C GLN A 92 -11.55 -3.47 -2.87
N LEU A 93 -10.86 -2.59 -2.14
CA LEU A 93 -9.58 -2.01 -2.57
C LEU A 93 -8.50 -3.09 -2.73
N ALA A 94 -8.37 -3.95 -1.73
CA ALA A 94 -7.44 -5.06 -1.74
C ALA A 94 -7.72 -6.01 -2.92
N GLY A 95 -8.99 -6.35 -3.15
CA GLY A 95 -9.43 -7.15 -4.28
C GLY A 95 -9.11 -6.53 -5.64
N LYS A 96 -9.26 -5.20 -5.80
CA LYS A 96 -8.81 -4.48 -7.00
C LYS A 96 -7.30 -4.64 -7.20
N GLY A 97 -6.50 -4.44 -6.15
CA GLY A 97 -5.04 -4.62 -6.21
C GLY A 97 -4.62 -6.04 -6.63
N ARG A 98 -5.28 -7.07 -6.09
CA ARG A 98 -5.01 -8.47 -6.49
C ARG A 98 -5.32 -8.70 -7.97
N LYS A 99 -6.54 -8.36 -8.39
CA LYS A 99 -7.05 -8.66 -9.73
C LYS A 99 -6.39 -7.81 -10.83
N LYS A 100 -6.02 -6.57 -10.54
CA LYS A 100 -5.58 -5.59 -11.54
C LYS A 100 -4.07 -5.36 -11.57
N ILE A 101 -3.35 -5.79 -10.52
CA ILE A 101 -1.92 -5.49 -10.39
C ILE A 101 -1.13 -6.78 -10.18
N PHE A 102 -1.36 -7.51 -9.08
CA PHE A 102 -0.48 -8.63 -8.70
C PHE A 102 -0.37 -9.75 -9.73
N GLU A 103 -1.46 -10.05 -10.46
CA GLU A 103 -1.50 -11.13 -11.46
C GLU A 103 -1.18 -10.64 -12.89
N THR A 104 -0.64 -9.43 -13.00
CA THR A 104 -0.55 -8.71 -14.28
C THR A 104 0.83 -8.02 -14.44
N LYS A 105 1.13 -7.49 -15.63
CA LYS A 105 2.42 -6.80 -15.90
C LYS A 105 2.56 -5.51 -15.10
N GLU A 106 1.45 -4.97 -14.62
CA GLU A 106 1.32 -3.75 -13.85
C GLU A 106 2.10 -3.88 -12.54
N PHE A 107 2.20 -5.08 -11.95
CA PHE A 107 3.04 -5.28 -10.76
C PHE A 107 4.50 -4.91 -11.01
N GLU A 108 5.09 -5.35 -12.12
CA GLU A 108 6.48 -5.00 -12.47
C GLU A 108 6.60 -3.50 -12.79
N GLN A 109 5.62 -2.94 -13.51
CA GLN A 109 5.64 -1.52 -13.89
C GLN A 109 5.55 -0.58 -12.68
N ILE A 110 4.73 -0.93 -11.69
CA ILE A 110 4.48 -0.12 -10.50
C ILE A 110 5.56 -0.39 -9.44
N CYS A 111 5.83 -1.66 -9.15
CA CYS A 111 6.66 -2.07 -8.02
C CYS A 111 8.11 -2.41 -8.40
N GLY A 112 8.48 -2.53 -9.67
CA GLY A 112 9.78 -3.05 -10.10
C GLY A 112 10.99 -2.23 -9.62
N SER A 113 10.81 -0.93 -9.37
CA SER A 113 11.86 -0.08 -8.79
C SER A 113 11.87 -0.06 -7.25
N CYS A 114 10.95 -0.76 -6.59
CA CYS A 114 10.84 -0.83 -5.14
C CYS A 114 11.96 -1.69 -4.53
N GLN A 115 12.52 -1.27 -3.40
CA GLN A 115 13.55 -2.05 -2.69
C GLN A 115 13.03 -3.41 -2.20
N TRP A 116 11.71 -3.52 -1.99
CA TRP A 116 11.04 -4.75 -1.54
C TRP A 116 10.52 -5.60 -2.70
N HIS A 117 10.76 -5.22 -3.96
CA HIS A 117 10.17 -5.89 -5.13
C HIS A 117 10.43 -7.39 -5.13
N GLU A 118 11.68 -7.81 -4.96
CA GLU A 118 12.09 -9.22 -4.96
C GLU A 118 11.43 -10.02 -3.82
N LEU A 119 11.25 -9.40 -2.65
CA LEU A 119 10.53 -10.00 -1.53
C LEU A 119 9.06 -10.16 -1.88
N CYS A 120 8.39 -9.08 -2.30
CA CYS A 120 6.97 -9.09 -2.67
C CYS A 120 6.65 -10.05 -3.83
N ARG A 121 7.57 -10.22 -4.78
CA ARG A 121 7.44 -11.16 -5.91
C ARG A 121 7.37 -12.61 -5.43
N ARG A 122 8.04 -12.94 -4.33
CA ARG A 122 8.08 -14.28 -3.73
C ARG A 122 7.01 -14.50 -2.66
N THR A 123 6.31 -13.44 -2.25
CA THR A 123 5.25 -13.49 -1.25
C THR A 123 3.91 -13.80 -1.91
N GLU A 124 3.24 -14.87 -1.49
CA GLU A 124 1.86 -15.14 -1.90
C GLU A 124 0.90 -14.17 -1.22
N VAL A 125 -0.21 -13.84 -1.87
CA VAL A 125 -1.27 -13.02 -1.27
C VAL A 125 -2.36 -13.95 -0.78
N SER A 126 -2.68 -13.88 0.52
CA SER A 126 -3.84 -14.59 1.02
C SER A 126 -5.12 -13.90 0.54
N TYR A 127 -6.07 -14.68 0.02
CA TYR A 127 -7.39 -14.22 -0.41
C TYR A 127 -8.45 -14.38 0.70
N GLU A 128 -8.03 -14.81 1.89
CA GLU A 128 -8.88 -15.06 3.08
C GLU A 128 -9.38 -13.78 3.74
#